data_AF-A0A965FWB4-F1
#
_entry.id   AF-A0A965FWB4-F1
#
_cell.length_a   1.000
_cell.length_b   1.000
_cell.length_c   1.000
_cell.angle_alpha   90.00
_cell.angle_beta   90.00
_cell.angle_gamma   90.00
#
_symmetry.space_group_name_H-M   'P 1'
#
loop_
_entity.id
_entity.type
_entity.pdbx_description
1 polymer ?
#
loop_
_entity_poly.entity_id
_entity_poly.type
_entity_poly.pdbx_seq_one_letter_code
_entity_poly.pdbx_strand_id
1 'polypeptide(L)'
;GFPDMTYMIQMSMLFAGIATLFQTIGMGPVGARLPIVQGTSFAFIPVMIPAVAGLGTAGLAGLMTGIVFGGIFHFILGMFIGRIRFALPPLVTGLIVLMIGLALVKVGIQYAAGGVPMMGKPEFGSLAMWTPALVVVIVTLAIKFFTRGFMSVAAVLIGIIAGYLVAMMMGQVNTGNVGRAAIFAMPMPFKYGFEFNIAIVIGMCFMAIVSAIETVGDTSGITKGGAGREATDKEVSGATYADGLGTAIAGVFGGLPNTSFSQNVGLVAMTGVMSRHVVTIGAIFLIICGFVPKIGAMINTVPINVLGGGVIVMFGMVCASGVNMLSDVNWNRRNMVIFAISLSIGLGLQLEPSALQHLPATAKILLTSGLLPSAALAIILNLVLPENLDD
;
A
#
# COMPACT_ATOMS: atom_id res chain seq x y z
N GLY A 1 10.62 -18.69 -12.04
CA GLY A 1 9.92 -17.50 -11.51
C GLY A 1 9.03 -16.93 -12.58
N PHE A 2 7.99 -16.17 -12.20
CA PHE A 2 7.14 -15.45 -13.15
C PHE A 2 8.04 -14.63 -14.11
N PRO A 3 7.92 -14.77 -15.44
CA PRO A 3 8.84 -14.16 -16.41
C PRO A 3 9.02 -12.64 -16.27
N ASP A 4 8.06 -11.95 -15.65
CA ASP A 4 8.03 -10.49 -15.58
C ASP A 4 8.18 -9.89 -14.17
N MET A 5 8.44 -10.67 -13.11
CA MET A 5 8.54 -10.14 -11.74
C MET A 5 9.62 -9.04 -11.62
N THR A 6 10.76 -9.26 -12.27
CA THR A 6 11.86 -8.27 -12.33
C THR A 6 11.44 -6.98 -13.02
N TYR A 7 10.62 -7.06 -14.09
CA TYR A 7 10.09 -5.89 -14.77
C TYR A 7 9.10 -5.13 -13.87
N MET A 8 8.18 -5.84 -13.21
CA MET A 8 7.22 -5.21 -12.30
C MET A 8 7.91 -4.50 -11.12
N ILE A 9 8.95 -5.10 -10.54
CA ILE A 9 9.76 -4.47 -9.49
C ILE A 9 10.40 -3.16 -10.00
N GLN A 10 10.94 -3.16 -11.22
CA GLN A 10 11.50 -1.96 -11.84
C GLN A 10 10.44 -0.87 -12.02
N MET A 11 9.27 -1.23 -12.57
CA MET A 11 8.20 -0.26 -12.80
C MET A 11 7.65 0.28 -11.47
N SER A 12 7.53 -0.56 -10.44
CA SER A 12 7.17 -0.10 -9.08
C SER A 12 8.16 0.93 -8.55
N MET A 13 9.48 0.71 -8.68
CA MET A 13 10.48 1.71 -8.25
C MET A 13 10.40 2.99 -9.09
N LEU A 14 10.35 2.85 -10.42
CA LEU A 14 10.33 3.97 -11.35
C LEU A 14 9.13 4.88 -11.11
N PHE A 15 7.92 4.30 -11.06
CA PHE A 15 6.70 5.08 -10.93
C PHE A 15 6.40 5.52 -9.49
N ALA A 16 6.89 4.82 -8.46
CA ALA A 16 6.91 5.36 -7.10
C ALA A 16 7.77 6.64 -7.05
N GLY A 17 8.95 6.64 -7.70
CA GLY A 17 9.79 7.82 -7.82
C GLY A 17 9.12 8.95 -8.60
N ILE A 18 8.54 8.67 -9.78
CA ILE A 18 7.84 9.68 -10.60
C ILE A 18 6.63 10.26 -9.84
N ALA A 19 5.79 9.42 -9.23
CA ALA A 19 4.66 9.87 -8.43
C ALA A 19 5.12 10.72 -7.23
N THR A 20 6.25 10.37 -6.61
CA THR A 20 6.85 11.17 -5.55
C THR A 20 7.31 12.54 -6.05
N LEU A 21 7.86 12.65 -7.27
CA LEU A 21 8.18 13.95 -7.88
C LEU A 21 6.93 14.79 -8.16
N PHE A 22 5.84 14.17 -8.62
CA PHE A 22 4.55 14.87 -8.74
C PHE A 22 4.12 15.45 -7.41
N GLN A 23 4.36 14.73 -6.32
CA GLN A 23 3.99 15.14 -4.97
C GLN A 23 4.86 16.28 -4.42
N THR A 24 6.19 16.21 -4.58
CA THR A 24 7.13 17.14 -3.96
C THR A 24 7.35 18.41 -4.77
N ILE A 25 7.52 18.29 -6.10
CA ILE A 25 7.76 19.44 -6.99
C ILE A 25 6.42 20.10 -7.33
N GLY A 26 5.44 19.28 -7.68
CA GLY A 26 4.11 19.71 -8.13
C GLY A 26 4.09 20.30 -9.54
N MET A 27 2.95 20.20 -10.20
CA MET A 27 2.70 20.76 -11.52
C MET A 27 1.24 21.21 -11.62
N GLY A 28 1.00 22.53 -11.69
CA GLY A 28 -0.35 23.07 -11.66
C GLY A 28 -1.09 22.65 -10.37
N PRO A 29 -2.27 21.99 -10.47
CA PRO A 29 -3.01 21.48 -9.31
C PRO A 29 -2.42 20.16 -8.75
N VAL A 30 -1.50 19.51 -9.47
CA VAL A 30 -0.92 18.22 -9.07
C VAL A 30 0.18 18.45 -8.04
N GLY A 31 0.12 17.73 -6.93
CA GLY A 31 1.12 17.72 -5.87
C GLY A 31 0.81 18.65 -4.71
N ALA A 32 0.92 18.13 -3.48
CA ALA A 32 0.78 18.94 -2.26
C ALA A 32 1.99 19.84 -1.99
N ARG A 33 3.14 19.59 -2.64
CA ARG A 33 4.43 20.22 -2.34
C ARG A 33 4.90 20.01 -0.90
N LEU A 34 4.53 18.86 -0.34
CA LEU A 34 4.90 18.36 0.99
C LEU A 34 5.89 17.20 0.84
N PRO A 35 6.62 16.81 1.90
CA PRO A 35 7.53 15.66 1.91
C PRO A 35 6.76 14.33 1.95
N ILE A 36 5.76 14.16 1.08
CA ILE A 36 5.01 12.92 0.93
C ILE A 36 5.74 12.04 -0.07
N VAL A 37 6.01 10.80 0.35
CA VAL A 37 6.59 9.74 -0.49
C VAL A 37 5.41 8.97 -1.06
N GLN A 38 5.45 8.70 -2.36
CA GLN A 38 4.51 7.83 -3.04
C GLN A 38 5.13 6.45 -3.19
N GLY A 39 4.33 5.41 -3.03
CA GLY A 39 4.75 4.02 -3.18
C GLY A 39 3.58 3.12 -3.55
N THR A 40 3.85 1.86 -3.88
CA THR A 40 2.78 0.93 -4.25
C THR A 40 1.79 0.73 -3.11
N SER A 41 0.51 0.96 -3.40
CA SER A 41 -0.57 0.89 -2.42
C SER A 41 -0.96 -0.54 -2.11
N PHE A 42 -0.94 -0.86 -0.82
CA PHE A 42 -1.40 -2.12 -0.29
C PHE A 42 -2.93 -2.24 -0.29
N ALA A 43 -3.64 -1.12 -0.27
CA ALA A 43 -5.10 -1.08 -0.26
C ALA A 43 -5.70 -1.83 -1.46
N PHE A 44 -5.04 -1.85 -2.61
CA PHE A 44 -5.57 -2.47 -3.82
C PHE A 44 -5.42 -4.00 -3.85
N ILE A 45 -4.56 -4.59 -3.02
CA ILE A 45 -4.28 -6.04 -3.02
C ILE A 45 -5.55 -6.91 -2.88
N PRO A 46 -6.48 -6.63 -1.94
CA PRO A 46 -7.70 -7.43 -1.78
C PRO A 46 -8.61 -7.44 -3.02
N VAL A 47 -8.49 -6.47 -3.93
CA VAL A 47 -9.22 -6.44 -5.20
C VAL A 47 -8.40 -7.03 -6.34
N MET A 48 -7.10 -6.71 -6.40
CA MET A 48 -6.21 -7.17 -7.47
C MET A 48 -6.00 -8.68 -7.46
N ILE A 49 -5.82 -9.31 -6.29
CA ILE A 49 -5.57 -10.75 -6.19
C ILE A 49 -6.75 -11.55 -6.74
N PRO A 50 -8.01 -11.35 -6.27
CA PRO A 50 -9.16 -12.06 -6.83
C PRO A 50 -9.40 -11.74 -8.32
N ALA A 51 -9.12 -10.51 -8.75
CA ALA A 51 -9.31 -10.09 -10.14
C ALA A 51 -8.47 -10.87 -11.15
N VAL A 52 -7.29 -11.36 -10.75
CA VAL A 52 -6.39 -12.14 -11.62
C VAL A 52 -6.29 -13.62 -11.21
N ALA A 53 -7.00 -14.03 -10.16
CA ALA A 53 -6.96 -15.39 -9.65
C ALA A 53 -7.42 -16.39 -10.72
N GLY A 54 -6.58 -17.39 -11.01
CA GLY A 54 -6.85 -18.40 -12.04
C GLY A 54 -6.63 -17.94 -13.49
N LEU A 55 -6.38 -16.65 -13.73
CA LEU A 55 -6.17 -16.09 -15.07
C LEU A 55 -4.68 -16.04 -15.49
N GLY A 56 -3.76 -16.25 -14.55
CA GLY A 56 -2.32 -16.22 -14.82
C GLY A 56 -1.87 -14.88 -15.41
N THR A 57 -0.98 -14.92 -16.41
CA THR A 57 -0.48 -13.72 -17.10
C THR A 57 -1.53 -13.05 -17.99
N ALA A 58 -2.57 -13.78 -18.42
CA ALA A 58 -3.65 -13.22 -19.24
C ALA A 58 -4.45 -12.15 -18.47
N GLY A 59 -4.60 -12.32 -17.15
CA GLY A 59 -5.26 -11.32 -16.29
C GLY A 59 -4.49 -10.00 -16.13
N LEU A 60 -3.21 -9.94 -16.52
CA LEU A 60 -2.40 -8.73 -16.36
C LEU A 60 -2.84 -7.60 -17.29
N ALA A 61 -3.28 -7.89 -18.52
CA ALA A 61 -3.81 -6.87 -19.44
C ALA A 61 -5.02 -6.14 -18.82
N GLY A 62 -5.97 -6.92 -18.31
CA GLY A 62 -7.16 -6.43 -17.63
C GLY A 62 -6.84 -5.67 -16.34
N LEU A 63 -5.90 -6.19 -15.54
CA LEU A 63 -5.43 -5.54 -14.32
C LEU A 63 -4.79 -4.17 -14.61
N MET A 64 -3.83 -4.10 -15.55
CA MET A 64 -3.15 -2.84 -15.88
C MET A 64 -4.12 -1.82 -16.46
N THR A 65 -5.05 -2.25 -17.32
CA THR A 65 -6.13 -1.40 -17.83
C THR A 65 -6.99 -0.86 -16.68
N GLY A 66 -7.36 -1.72 -15.73
CA GLY A 66 -8.08 -1.32 -14.51
C GLY A 66 -7.30 -0.31 -13.65
N ILE A 67 -5.98 -0.48 -13.50
CA ILE A 67 -5.10 0.46 -12.79
C ILE A 67 -5.11 1.83 -13.48
N VAL A 68 -5.03 1.88 -14.81
CA VAL A 68 -5.08 3.13 -15.58
C VAL A 68 -6.40 3.87 -15.32
N PHE A 69 -7.54 3.20 -15.50
CA PHE A 69 -8.86 3.82 -15.28
C PHE A 69 -9.10 4.17 -13.81
N GLY A 70 -8.66 3.33 -12.87
CA GLY A 70 -8.70 3.62 -11.44
C GLY A 70 -7.87 4.85 -11.08
N GLY A 71 -6.69 5.01 -11.67
CA GLY A 71 -5.84 6.19 -11.50
C GLY A 71 -6.45 7.45 -12.10
N ILE A 72 -7.05 7.37 -13.28
CA ILE A 72 -7.79 8.49 -13.90
C ILE A 72 -8.96 8.90 -13.00
N PHE A 73 -9.73 7.94 -12.50
CA PHE A 73 -10.81 8.20 -11.56
C PHE A 73 -10.28 8.83 -10.28
N HIS A 74 -9.17 8.33 -9.72
CA HIS A 74 -8.52 8.89 -8.55
C HIS A 74 -8.08 10.35 -8.79
N PHE A 75 -7.50 10.63 -9.96
CA PHE A 75 -7.13 12.00 -10.35
C PHE A 75 -8.36 12.92 -10.35
N ILE A 76 -9.50 12.44 -10.88
CA ILE A 76 -10.76 13.18 -10.87
C ILE A 76 -11.26 13.43 -9.45
N LEU A 77 -11.06 12.50 -8.51
CA LEU A 77 -11.41 12.72 -7.10
C LEU A 77 -10.69 13.94 -6.50
N GLY A 78 -9.48 14.27 -6.97
CA GLY A 78 -8.76 15.47 -6.57
C GLY A 78 -9.55 16.78 -6.76
N MET A 79 -10.51 16.83 -7.69
CA MET A 79 -11.39 18.00 -7.88
C MET A 79 -12.39 18.21 -6.74
N PHE A 80 -12.73 17.14 -6.02
CA PHE A 80 -13.83 17.12 -5.06
C PHE A 80 -13.36 16.82 -3.63
N ILE A 81 -12.25 16.09 -3.47
CA ILE A 81 -11.77 15.56 -2.19
C ILE A 81 -11.58 16.66 -1.13
N GLY A 82 -11.03 17.82 -1.52
CA GLY A 82 -10.86 18.95 -0.62
C GLY A 82 -12.19 19.46 -0.04
N ARG A 83 -13.29 19.37 -0.81
CA ARG A 83 -14.64 19.78 -0.36
C ARG A 83 -15.33 18.73 0.50
N ILE A 84 -15.01 17.45 0.34
CA ILE A 84 -15.64 16.35 1.08
C ILE A 84 -14.80 15.88 2.28
N ARG A 85 -13.62 16.47 2.51
CA ARG A 85 -12.73 16.09 3.62
C ARG A 85 -13.39 16.16 5.00
N PHE A 86 -14.42 17.00 5.18
CA PHE A 86 -15.18 17.07 6.43
C PHE A 86 -15.88 15.74 6.76
N ALA A 87 -16.20 14.94 5.74
CA ALA A 87 -16.78 13.61 5.89
C ALA A 87 -15.74 12.53 6.24
N LEU A 88 -14.46 12.89 6.30
CA LEU A 88 -13.33 12.01 6.57
C LEU A 88 -12.61 12.42 7.89
N PRO A 89 -13.33 12.46 9.04
CA PRO A 89 -12.69 12.75 10.32
C PRO A 89 -11.67 11.66 10.70
N PRO A 90 -10.83 11.89 11.74
CA PRO A 90 -9.83 10.91 12.21
C PRO A 90 -10.40 9.51 12.45
N LEU A 91 -11.67 9.42 12.86
CA LEU A 91 -12.40 8.16 13.02
C LEU A 91 -12.44 7.33 11.73
N VAL A 92 -12.77 7.97 10.60
CA VAL A 92 -12.91 7.31 9.29
C VAL A 92 -11.54 6.99 8.72
N THR A 93 -10.64 7.96 8.68
CA THR A 93 -9.29 7.77 8.12
C THR A 93 -8.49 6.73 8.92
N GLY A 94 -8.53 6.82 10.25
CA GLY A 94 -7.82 5.90 11.14
C GLY A 94 -8.37 4.47 11.09
N LEU A 95 -9.70 4.31 11.02
CA LEU A 95 -10.32 2.99 10.83
C LEU A 95 -9.92 2.36 9.50
N ILE A 96 -9.88 3.13 8.42
CA ILE A 96 -9.51 2.63 7.09
C ILE A 96 -8.04 2.17 7.08
N VAL A 97 -7.12 2.96 7.61
CA VAL A 97 -5.70 2.58 7.72
C VAL A 97 -5.53 1.33 8.59
N LEU A 98 -6.26 1.24 9.71
CA LEU A 98 -6.29 0.05 10.56
C LEU A 98 -6.79 -1.18 9.78
N MET A 99 -7.87 -1.03 9.02
CA MET A 99 -8.44 -2.10 8.19
C MET A 99 -7.49 -2.57 7.08
N ILE A 100 -6.74 -1.66 6.46
CA ILE A 100 -5.68 -2.01 5.48
C ILE A 100 -4.64 -2.91 6.16
N GLY A 101 -4.16 -2.51 7.34
CA GLY A 101 -3.21 -3.31 8.11
C GLY A 101 -3.76 -4.70 8.44
N LEU A 102 -4.95 -4.76 9.06
CA LEU A 102 -5.59 -6.01 9.47
C LEU A 102 -5.84 -6.97 8.30
N ALA A 103 -6.28 -6.43 7.15
CA ALA A 103 -6.51 -7.20 5.93
C ALA A 103 -5.27 -7.96 5.44
N LEU A 104 -4.09 -7.44 5.75
CA LEU A 104 -2.84 -7.88 5.15
C LEU A 104 -1.90 -8.60 6.13
N VAL A 105 -2.19 -8.56 7.43
CA VAL A 105 -1.48 -9.41 8.43
C VAL A 105 -1.48 -10.88 7.98
N LYS A 106 -2.62 -11.37 7.47
CA LYS A 106 -2.74 -12.73 6.93
C LYS A 106 -1.73 -12.98 5.79
N VAL A 107 -1.56 -12.02 4.88
CA VAL A 107 -0.64 -12.14 3.74
C VAL A 107 0.81 -12.22 4.22
N GLY A 108 1.20 -11.41 5.21
CA GLY A 108 2.53 -11.47 5.82
C GLY A 108 2.86 -12.84 6.40
N ILE A 109 1.92 -13.44 7.14
CA ILE A 109 2.07 -14.80 7.69
C ILE A 109 2.14 -15.83 6.57
N GLN A 110 1.29 -15.72 5.55
CA GLN A 110 1.32 -16.64 4.40
C GLN A 110 2.67 -16.59 3.67
N TYR A 111 3.25 -15.41 3.50
CA TYR A 111 4.57 -15.24 2.89
C TYR A 111 5.67 -15.86 3.75
N ALA A 112 5.66 -15.60 5.07
CA ALA A 112 6.61 -16.19 6.01
C ALA A 112 6.55 -17.73 6.02
N ALA A 113 5.36 -18.31 5.83
CA ALA A 113 5.16 -19.74 5.73
C ALA A 113 5.56 -20.35 4.35
N GLY A 114 6.04 -19.55 3.39
CA GLY A 114 6.50 -20.00 2.08
C GLY A 114 5.68 -19.49 0.89
N GLY A 115 4.62 -18.71 1.15
CA GLY A 115 3.78 -18.07 0.15
C GLY A 115 2.94 -19.01 -0.70
N VAL A 116 2.32 -18.46 -1.75
CA VAL A 116 1.50 -19.20 -2.74
C VAL A 116 2.19 -20.47 -3.28
N PRO A 117 3.51 -20.48 -3.57
CA PRO A 117 4.17 -21.68 -4.09
C PRO A 117 4.16 -22.89 -3.15
N MET A 118 4.03 -22.67 -1.84
CA MET A 118 4.07 -23.73 -0.83
C MET A 118 2.70 -24.04 -0.25
N MET A 119 1.71 -23.15 -0.41
CA MET A 119 0.34 -23.39 0.07
C MET A 119 -0.23 -24.73 -0.42
N GLY A 120 -0.77 -25.51 0.51
CA GLY A 120 -1.31 -26.85 0.25
C GLY A 120 -0.26 -27.96 0.16
N LYS A 121 1.03 -27.65 0.33
CA LYS A 121 2.12 -28.63 0.39
C LYS A 121 2.57 -28.87 1.85
N PRO A 122 3.14 -30.05 2.17
CA PRO A 122 3.63 -30.36 3.52
C PRO A 122 4.67 -29.38 4.05
N GLU A 123 5.42 -28.75 3.16
CA GLU A 123 6.50 -27.81 3.52
C GLU A 123 5.99 -26.40 3.87
N PHE A 124 4.69 -26.11 3.66
CA PHE A 124 4.09 -24.85 4.08
C PHE A 124 4.19 -24.70 5.59
N GLY A 125 4.78 -23.60 6.05
CA GLY A 125 5.00 -23.37 7.47
C GLY A 125 6.06 -24.30 8.08
N SER A 126 6.89 -24.95 7.27
CA SER A 126 8.07 -25.67 7.76
C SER A 126 9.07 -24.72 8.41
N LEU A 127 9.94 -25.27 9.26
CA LEU A 127 11.03 -24.50 9.90
C LEU A 127 11.93 -23.83 8.85
N ALA A 128 12.16 -24.48 7.71
CA ALA A 128 12.93 -23.91 6.61
C ALA A 128 12.30 -22.63 6.02
N MET A 129 10.97 -22.50 6.06
CA MET A 129 10.29 -21.28 5.62
C MET A 129 10.29 -20.22 6.72
N TRP A 130 10.00 -20.61 7.97
CA TRP A 130 9.92 -19.67 9.09
C TRP A 130 11.26 -19.10 9.53
N THR A 131 12.36 -19.84 9.45
CA THR A 131 13.66 -19.41 9.99
C THR A 131 14.12 -18.07 9.42
N PRO A 132 14.17 -17.85 8.08
CA PRO A 132 14.54 -16.53 7.55
C PRO A 132 13.56 -15.43 7.96
N ALA A 133 12.25 -15.71 7.96
CA ALA A 133 11.23 -14.74 8.36
C ALA A 133 11.41 -14.28 9.82
N LEU A 134 11.63 -15.22 10.74
CA LEU A 134 11.86 -14.94 12.15
C LEU A 134 13.17 -14.18 12.37
N VAL A 135 14.23 -14.50 11.61
CA VAL A 135 15.47 -13.72 11.64
C VAL A 135 15.21 -12.28 11.25
N VAL A 136 14.45 -12.03 10.18
CA VAL A 136 14.07 -10.66 9.79
C VAL A 136 13.36 -9.95 10.94
N VAL A 137 12.36 -10.58 11.56
CA VAL A 137 11.59 -9.99 12.66
C VAL A 137 12.49 -9.70 13.87
N ILE A 138 13.26 -10.68 14.34
CA ILE A 138 14.13 -10.55 15.52
C ILE A 138 15.17 -9.46 15.31
N VAL A 139 15.85 -9.47 14.16
CA VAL A 139 16.87 -8.46 13.84
C VAL A 139 16.23 -7.08 13.70
N THR A 140 15.06 -6.99 13.05
CA THR A 140 14.33 -5.72 12.94
C THR A 140 13.98 -5.17 14.31
N LEU A 141 13.42 -5.97 15.21
CA LEU A 141 13.09 -5.54 16.57
C LEU A 141 14.34 -5.16 17.36
N ALA A 142 15.40 -5.95 17.28
CA ALA A 142 16.67 -5.66 17.94
C ALA A 142 17.24 -4.31 17.50
N ILE A 143 17.32 -4.07 16.19
CA ILE A 143 17.79 -2.79 15.68
C ILE A 143 16.84 -1.65 16.06
N LYS A 144 15.52 -1.88 15.97
CA LYS A 144 14.51 -0.85 16.27
C LYS A 144 14.63 -0.32 17.70
N PHE A 145 14.77 -1.21 18.67
CA PHE A 145 14.73 -0.86 20.10
C PHE A 145 16.12 -0.60 20.71
N PHE A 146 17.19 -1.22 20.22
CA PHE A 146 18.54 -1.06 20.79
C PHE A 146 19.41 -0.05 20.05
N THR A 147 18.95 0.52 18.93
CA THR A 147 19.67 1.59 18.22
C THR A 147 18.85 2.87 18.16
N ARG A 148 19.48 3.99 17.80
CA ARG A 148 18.83 5.30 17.68
C ARG A 148 19.10 5.93 16.31
N GLY A 149 18.30 6.93 15.97
CA GLY A 149 18.45 7.68 14.72
C GLY A 149 18.25 6.82 13.48
N PHE A 150 19.14 6.97 12.50
CA PHE A 150 19.01 6.34 11.18
C PHE A 150 18.92 4.80 11.23
N MET A 151 19.65 4.14 12.13
CA MET A 151 19.63 2.67 12.22
C MET A 151 18.25 2.13 12.64
N SER A 152 17.57 2.80 13.58
CA SER A 152 16.21 2.41 13.99
C SER A 152 15.17 2.65 12.90
N VAL A 153 15.39 3.64 12.02
CA VAL A 153 14.54 3.89 10.85
C VAL A 153 14.78 2.82 9.78
N ALA A 154 16.04 2.43 9.55
CA ALA A 154 16.43 1.39 8.59
C ALA A 154 16.24 -0.05 9.10
N ALA A 155 15.66 -0.24 10.29
CA ALA A 155 15.60 -1.54 10.98
C ALA A 155 14.98 -2.66 10.12
N VAL A 156 13.89 -2.38 9.41
CA VAL A 156 13.23 -3.37 8.52
C VAL A 156 14.14 -3.76 7.37
N LEU A 157 14.82 -2.80 6.75
CA LEU A 157 15.77 -3.06 5.66
C LEU A 157 16.94 -3.92 6.15
N ILE A 158 17.52 -3.59 7.31
CA ILE A 158 18.61 -4.35 7.92
C ILE A 158 18.14 -5.78 8.28
N GLY A 159 16.93 -5.92 8.81
CA GLY A 159 16.31 -7.21 9.06
C GLY A 159 16.19 -8.06 7.80
N ILE A 160 15.69 -7.49 6.70
CA ILE A 160 15.59 -8.17 5.40
C ILE A 160 16.96 -8.61 4.89
N ILE A 161 18.00 -7.78 5.04
CA ILE A 161 19.38 -8.15 4.67
C ILE A 161 19.84 -9.35 5.51
N ALA A 162 19.63 -9.35 6.83
CA ALA A 162 20.01 -10.47 7.69
C ALA A 162 19.25 -11.76 7.34
N GLY A 163 17.94 -11.68 7.10
CA GLY A 163 17.14 -12.81 6.66
C GLY A 163 17.58 -13.34 5.29
N TYR A 164 17.94 -12.45 4.36
CA TYR A 164 18.47 -12.82 3.06
C TYR A 164 19.80 -13.58 3.16
N LEU A 165 20.71 -13.16 4.05
CA LEU A 165 21.96 -13.88 4.31
C LEU A 165 21.70 -15.28 4.86
N VAL A 166 20.77 -15.44 5.79
CA VAL A 166 20.36 -16.75 6.31
C VAL A 166 19.75 -17.61 5.21
N ALA A 167 18.85 -17.06 4.40
CA ALA A 167 18.25 -17.78 3.28
C ALA A 167 19.29 -18.20 2.23
N MET A 168 20.35 -17.40 2.03
CA MET A 168 21.48 -17.74 1.17
C MET A 168 22.27 -18.94 1.73
N MET A 169 22.54 -18.96 3.04
CA MET A 169 23.19 -20.09 3.70
C MET A 169 22.34 -21.37 3.64
N MET A 170 21.02 -21.22 3.60
CA MET A 170 20.06 -22.32 3.44
C MET A 170 19.85 -22.75 1.98
N GLY A 171 20.57 -22.16 1.02
CA GLY A 171 20.47 -22.50 -0.40
C GLY A 171 19.16 -22.06 -1.08
N GLN A 172 18.41 -21.13 -0.48
CA GLN A 172 17.11 -20.67 -1.00
C GLN A 172 17.23 -19.55 -2.06
N VAL A 173 18.46 -19.05 -2.31
CA VAL A 173 18.71 -17.88 -3.16
C VAL A 173 19.27 -18.32 -4.51
N ASN A 174 18.69 -17.83 -5.61
CA ASN A 174 19.18 -18.06 -6.97
C ASN A 174 19.58 -16.75 -7.65
N THR A 175 20.87 -16.59 -7.93
CA THR A 175 21.45 -15.39 -8.55
C THR A 175 21.63 -15.48 -10.07
N GLY A 176 21.26 -16.59 -10.70
CA GLY A 176 21.51 -16.84 -12.12
C GLY A 176 20.87 -15.82 -13.07
N ASN A 177 19.78 -15.18 -12.64
CA ASN A 177 19.11 -14.13 -13.42
C ASN A 177 19.77 -12.76 -13.30
N VAL A 178 20.60 -12.53 -12.28
CA VAL A 178 21.24 -11.22 -12.03
C VAL A 178 22.32 -10.95 -13.08
N GLY A 179 23.14 -11.95 -13.40
CA GLY A 179 24.18 -11.83 -14.43
C GLY A 179 23.63 -11.61 -15.84
N ARG A 180 22.42 -12.11 -16.12
CA ARG A 180 21.73 -11.98 -17.42
C ARG A 180 20.92 -10.70 -17.57
N ALA A 181 20.67 -9.98 -16.48
CA ALA A 181 19.88 -8.77 -16.52
C ALA A 181 20.63 -7.63 -17.22
N ALA A 182 19.92 -6.90 -18.07
CA ALA A 182 20.46 -5.73 -18.77
C ALA A 182 20.90 -4.64 -17.77
N ILE A 183 21.89 -3.85 -18.16
CA ILE A 183 22.39 -2.72 -17.35
C ILE A 183 21.40 -1.54 -17.41
N PHE A 184 20.65 -1.44 -18.50
CA PHE A 184 19.64 -0.41 -18.72
C PHE A 184 18.45 -1.00 -19.49
N ALA A 185 17.23 -0.62 -19.11
CA ALA A 185 16.03 -0.89 -19.88
C ALA A 185 15.05 0.27 -19.79
N MET A 186 14.49 0.66 -20.94
CA MET A 186 13.40 1.63 -20.98
C MET A 186 12.07 0.98 -20.60
N PRO A 187 11.18 1.70 -19.88
CA PRO A 187 9.84 1.23 -19.59
C PRO A 187 9.06 1.08 -20.90
N MET A 188 8.35 -0.05 -21.05
CA MET A 188 7.59 -0.35 -22.27
C MET A 188 6.11 -0.04 -22.02
N PRO A 189 5.54 0.97 -22.71
CA PRO A 189 4.12 1.27 -22.58
C PRO A 189 3.29 0.09 -23.12
N PHE A 190 2.22 -0.23 -22.41
CA PHE A 190 1.28 -1.31 -22.72
C PHE A 190 1.95 -2.69 -22.91
N LYS A 191 3.03 -2.98 -22.17
CA LYS A 191 3.75 -4.27 -22.23
C LYS A 191 2.81 -5.48 -22.11
N TYR A 192 1.80 -5.39 -21.25
CA TYR A 192 0.85 -6.47 -21.00
C TYR A 192 -0.39 -6.42 -21.92
N GLY A 193 -0.48 -5.44 -22.81
CA GLY A 193 -1.65 -5.19 -23.65
C GLY A 193 -2.72 -4.33 -22.99
N PHE A 194 -3.84 -4.18 -23.69
CA PHE A 194 -5.02 -3.45 -23.23
C PHE A 194 -6.23 -4.38 -23.30
N GLU A 195 -6.87 -4.60 -22.17
CA GLU A 195 -8.08 -5.43 -22.08
C GLU A 195 -9.05 -4.77 -21.13
N PHE A 196 -10.24 -4.42 -21.64
CA PHE A 196 -11.23 -3.75 -20.83
C PHE A 196 -12.10 -4.76 -20.08
N ASN A 197 -11.89 -4.85 -18.77
CA ASN A 197 -12.76 -5.62 -17.88
C ASN A 197 -13.50 -4.68 -16.93
N ILE A 198 -14.81 -4.55 -17.13
CA ILE A 198 -15.65 -3.63 -16.36
C ILE A 198 -15.63 -3.91 -14.85
N ALA A 199 -15.57 -5.19 -14.44
CA ALA A 199 -15.56 -5.55 -13.03
C ALA A 199 -14.25 -5.12 -12.35
N ILE A 200 -13.11 -5.31 -13.03
CA ILE A 200 -11.80 -4.85 -12.55
C ILE A 200 -11.79 -3.32 -12.49
N VAL A 201 -12.23 -2.63 -13.53
CA VAL A 201 -12.28 -1.14 -13.56
C VAL A 201 -13.12 -0.60 -12.41
N ILE A 202 -14.32 -1.13 -12.19
CA ILE A 202 -15.17 -0.75 -11.06
C ILE A 202 -14.46 -1.00 -9.73
N GLY A 203 -13.82 -2.17 -9.56
CA GLY A 203 -13.01 -2.48 -8.38
C GLY A 203 -11.90 -1.48 -8.13
N MET A 204 -11.14 -1.15 -9.16
CA MET A 204 -10.02 -0.19 -9.06
C MET A 204 -10.51 1.22 -8.75
N CYS A 205 -11.65 1.66 -9.31
CA CYS A 205 -12.26 2.94 -8.98
C CYS A 205 -12.73 3.00 -7.51
N PHE A 206 -13.34 1.93 -6.99
CA PHE A 206 -13.72 1.88 -5.57
C PHE A 206 -12.49 1.91 -4.66
N MET A 207 -11.44 1.17 -5.01
CA MET A 207 -10.19 1.21 -4.25
C MET A 207 -9.49 2.56 -4.33
N ALA A 208 -9.61 3.28 -5.44
CA ALA A 208 -9.13 4.66 -5.55
C ALA A 208 -9.83 5.61 -4.57
N ILE A 209 -11.10 5.38 -4.19
CA ILE A 209 -11.74 6.15 -3.11
C ILE A 209 -11.03 5.89 -1.79
N VAL A 210 -10.73 4.63 -1.48
CA VAL A 210 -10.03 4.27 -0.26
C VAL A 210 -8.61 4.86 -0.23
N SER A 211 -7.90 4.79 -1.36
CA SER A 211 -6.58 5.42 -1.53
C SER A 211 -6.64 6.93 -1.36
N ALA A 212 -7.70 7.59 -1.84
CA ALA A 212 -7.89 9.03 -1.64
C ALA A 212 -8.08 9.36 -0.14
N ILE A 213 -8.81 8.52 0.60
CA ILE A 213 -9.03 8.69 2.03
C ILE A 213 -7.72 8.47 2.82
N GLU A 214 -6.94 7.45 2.44
CA GLU A 214 -5.59 7.23 2.97
C GLU A 214 -4.69 8.44 2.71
N THR A 215 -4.70 8.97 1.48
CA THR A 215 -3.95 10.17 1.10
C THR A 215 -4.34 11.40 1.92
N VAL A 216 -5.64 11.58 2.21
CA VAL A 216 -6.11 12.66 3.10
C VAL A 216 -5.53 12.47 4.50
N GLY A 217 -5.61 11.25 5.03
CA GLY A 217 -5.08 10.90 6.35
C GLY A 217 -3.57 11.13 6.47
N ASP A 218 -2.79 10.67 5.49
CA ASP A 218 -1.34 10.81 5.47
C ASP A 218 -0.90 12.26 5.29
N THR A 219 -1.60 13.02 4.44
CA THR A 219 -1.33 14.45 4.24
C THR A 219 -1.55 15.22 5.54
N SER A 220 -2.68 14.98 6.21
CA SER A 220 -2.99 15.59 7.50
C SER A 220 -2.02 15.14 8.60
N GLY A 221 -1.65 13.87 8.63
CA GLY A 221 -0.65 13.34 9.57
C GLY A 221 0.71 14.00 9.42
N ILE A 222 1.17 14.24 8.19
CA ILE A 222 2.45 14.92 7.92
C ILE A 222 2.39 16.39 8.33
N THR A 223 1.32 17.11 8.00
CA THR A 223 1.23 18.53 8.37
C THR A 223 1.06 18.72 9.87
N LYS A 224 0.30 17.84 10.54
CA LYS A 224 0.10 17.90 11.98
C LYS A 224 1.36 17.50 12.73
N GLY A 225 1.95 16.34 12.40
CA GLY A 225 3.13 15.80 13.07
C GLY A 225 4.42 16.56 12.74
N GLY A 226 4.58 17.03 11.50
CA GLY A 226 5.82 17.67 11.04
C GLY A 226 5.77 19.21 11.04
N ALA A 227 4.61 19.81 10.78
CA ALA A 227 4.46 21.28 10.69
C ALA A 227 3.58 21.89 11.80
N GLY A 228 3.00 21.08 12.69
CA GLY A 228 2.17 21.57 13.80
C GLY A 228 0.88 22.25 13.36
N ARG A 229 0.36 21.93 12.17
CA ARG A 229 -0.86 22.54 11.62
C ARG A 229 -1.72 21.54 10.84
N GLU A 230 -2.99 21.89 10.68
CA GLU A 230 -3.88 21.17 9.78
C GLU A 230 -3.46 21.31 8.31
N ALA A 231 -3.73 20.27 7.54
CA ALA A 231 -3.54 20.30 6.09
C ALA A 231 -4.53 21.29 5.46
N THR A 232 -4.13 21.96 4.39
CA THR A 232 -5.03 22.82 3.62
C THR A 232 -5.78 22.02 2.56
N ASP A 233 -6.94 22.51 2.11
CA ASP A 233 -7.72 21.85 1.04
C ASP A 233 -6.92 21.72 -0.25
N LYS A 234 -6.04 22.69 -0.53
CA LYS A 234 -5.15 22.67 -1.70
C LYS A 234 -4.09 21.58 -1.58
N GLU A 235 -3.53 21.35 -0.40
CA GLU A 235 -2.56 20.28 -0.17
C GLU A 235 -3.22 18.91 -0.30
N VAL A 236 -4.39 18.73 0.32
CA VAL A 236 -5.15 17.48 0.22
C VAL A 236 -5.54 17.19 -1.24
N SER A 237 -6.12 18.16 -1.94
CA SER A 237 -6.50 18.01 -3.35
C SER A 237 -5.28 17.73 -4.22
N GLY A 238 -4.19 18.47 -4.00
CA GLY A 238 -2.93 18.29 -4.73
C GLY A 238 -2.31 16.92 -4.51
N ALA A 239 -2.36 16.37 -3.30
CA ALA A 239 -1.90 15.02 -3.00
C ALA A 239 -2.72 13.98 -3.76
N THR A 240 -4.04 14.08 -3.73
CA THR A 240 -4.94 13.16 -4.43
C THR A 240 -4.75 13.20 -5.96
N TYR A 241 -4.50 14.38 -6.55
CA TYR A 241 -4.15 14.47 -7.97
C TYR A 241 -2.84 13.76 -8.28
N ALA A 242 -1.80 13.96 -7.47
CA ALA A 242 -0.49 13.36 -7.69
C ALA A 242 -0.54 11.83 -7.56
N ASP A 243 -1.29 11.34 -6.58
CA ASP A 243 -1.54 9.92 -6.39
C ASP A 243 -2.26 9.30 -7.61
N GLY A 244 -3.39 9.88 -8.01
CA GLY A 244 -4.15 9.38 -9.16
C GLY A 244 -3.38 9.42 -10.47
N LEU A 245 -2.66 10.53 -10.75
CA LEU A 245 -1.80 10.63 -11.94
C LEU A 245 -0.66 9.62 -11.90
N GLY A 246 -0.01 9.47 -10.74
CA GLY A 246 1.05 8.49 -10.53
C GLY A 246 0.57 7.07 -10.77
N THR A 247 -0.61 6.72 -10.27
CA THR A 247 -1.28 5.43 -10.49
C THR A 247 -1.63 5.21 -11.97
N ALA A 248 -2.22 6.21 -12.63
CA ALA A 248 -2.61 6.08 -14.03
C ALA A 248 -1.40 5.83 -14.94
N ILE A 249 -0.34 6.62 -14.75
CA ILE A 249 0.89 6.48 -15.52
C ILE A 249 1.59 5.15 -15.18
N ALA A 250 1.64 4.75 -13.90
CA ALA A 250 2.21 3.45 -13.53
C ALA A 250 1.52 2.30 -14.29
N GLY A 251 0.18 2.29 -14.34
CA GLY A 251 -0.58 1.27 -15.04
C GLY A 251 -0.23 1.15 -16.53
N VAL A 252 0.00 2.27 -17.23
CA VAL A 252 0.39 2.28 -18.65
C VAL A 252 1.68 1.48 -18.89
N PHE A 253 2.64 1.56 -17.97
CA PHE A 253 3.94 0.92 -18.14
C PHE A 253 4.05 -0.42 -17.39
N GLY A 254 2.98 -0.90 -16.76
CA GLY A 254 2.98 -2.16 -16.02
C GLY A 254 3.39 -2.06 -14.55
N GLY A 255 3.38 -0.85 -13.99
CA GLY A 255 3.50 -0.58 -12.57
C GLY A 255 2.17 -0.76 -11.83
N LEU A 256 2.27 -0.86 -10.50
CA LEU A 256 1.12 -1.04 -9.61
C LEU A 256 0.58 0.31 -9.12
N PRO A 257 -0.67 0.37 -8.58
CA PRO A 257 -1.22 1.61 -8.04
C PRO A 257 -0.31 2.21 -6.99
N ASN A 258 -0.14 3.53 -7.03
CA ASN A 258 0.58 4.27 -6.02
C ASN A 258 -0.40 4.80 -4.95
N THR A 259 0.16 5.22 -3.81
CA THR A 259 -0.50 6.01 -2.77
C THR A 259 0.58 6.65 -1.88
N SER A 260 0.16 7.58 -1.03
CA SER A 260 1.03 8.13 0.01
C SER A 260 1.48 7.04 0.99
N PHE A 261 2.75 7.11 1.42
CA PHE A 261 3.33 6.08 2.27
C PHE A 261 3.17 6.42 3.76
N SER A 262 2.23 5.79 4.47
CA SER A 262 1.95 6.09 5.89
C SER A 262 3.16 5.92 6.81
N GLN A 263 4.12 5.05 6.48
CA GLN A 263 5.35 4.93 7.26
C GLN A 263 6.22 6.20 7.20
N ASN A 264 6.18 6.92 6.07
CA ASN A 264 6.83 8.21 5.95
C ASN A 264 6.16 9.26 6.85
N VAL A 265 4.84 9.21 7.00
CA VAL A 265 4.09 10.09 7.93
C VAL A 265 4.63 9.96 9.36
N GLY A 266 4.75 8.72 9.84
CA GLY A 266 5.34 8.46 11.16
C GLY A 266 6.79 8.93 11.28
N LEU A 267 7.59 8.76 10.23
CA LEU A 267 8.98 9.23 10.21
C LEU A 267 9.08 10.76 10.29
N VAL A 268 8.26 11.48 9.52
CA VAL A 268 8.21 12.96 9.53
C VAL A 268 7.72 13.46 10.89
N ALA A 269 6.70 12.82 11.47
CA ALA A 269 6.20 13.17 12.80
C ALA A 269 7.26 12.97 13.90
N MET A 270 8.09 11.93 13.80
CA MET A 270 9.18 11.69 14.77
C MET A 270 10.39 12.60 14.57
N THR A 271 10.74 12.91 13.32
CA THR A 271 11.98 13.64 12.99
C THR A 271 11.76 15.15 12.87
N GLY A 272 10.53 15.61 12.65
CA GLY A 272 10.19 17.00 12.35
C GLY A 272 10.72 17.50 10.99
N VAL A 273 11.31 16.62 10.16
CA VAL A 273 11.96 17.03 8.92
C VAL A 273 10.92 17.22 7.81
N MET A 274 10.46 18.47 7.64
CA MET A 274 9.48 18.84 6.61
C MET A 274 10.06 19.14 5.22
N SER A 275 11.32 18.75 4.96
CA SER A 275 12.01 19.09 3.71
C SER A 275 11.59 18.20 2.53
N ARG A 276 10.84 18.78 1.59
CA ARG A 276 10.50 18.11 0.31
C ARG A 276 11.73 17.72 -0.53
N HIS A 277 12.86 18.39 -0.34
CA HIS A 277 14.08 18.12 -1.10
C HIS A 277 14.69 16.76 -0.74
N VAL A 278 14.62 16.36 0.54
CA VAL A 278 15.07 15.03 0.99
C VAL A 278 14.29 13.94 0.27
N VAL A 279 12.97 14.11 0.21
CA VAL A 279 12.07 13.19 -0.49
C VAL A 279 12.29 13.20 -2.00
N THR A 280 12.56 14.37 -2.58
CA THR A 280 12.88 14.51 -4.02
C THR A 280 14.17 13.78 -4.41
N ILE A 281 15.21 13.84 -3.57
CA ILE A 281 16.45 13.08 -3.79
C ILE A 281 16.16 11.57 -3.75
N GLY A 282 15.36 11.11 -2.79
CA GLY A 282 14.91 9.71 -2.73
C GLY A 282 14.13 9.29 -3.98
N ALA A 283 13.27 10.16 -4.51
CA ALA A 283 12.53 9.92 -5.75
C ALA A 283 13.45 9.78 -6.97
N ILE A 284 14.44 10.66 -7.12
CA ILE A 284 15.44 10.57 -8.20
C ILE A 284 16.23 9.27 -8.09
N PHE A 285 16.62 8.88 -6.87
CA PHE A 285 17.28 7.60 -6.63
C PHE A 285 16.42 6.42 -7.09
N LEU A 286 15.12 6.38 -6.73
CA LEU A 286 14.20 5.34 -7.18
C LEU A 286 14.02 5.30 -8.70
N ILE A 287 13.96 6.47 -9.35
CA ILE A 287 13.88 6.57 -10.82
C ILE A 287 15.11 5.94 -11.46
N ILE A 288 16.31 6.30 -10.99
CA ILE A 288 17.56 5.73 -11.48
C ILE A 288 17.56 4.21 -11.28
N CYS A 289 17.14 3.74 -10.11
CA CYS A 289 17.02 2.30 -9.84
C CYS A 289 16.02 1.58 -10.76
N GLY A 290 14.92 2.25 -11.11
CA GLY A 290 13.89 1.74 -12.02
C GLY A 290 14.40 1.50 -13.44
N PHE A 291 15.38 2.28 -13.91
CA PHE A 291 16.00 2.11 -15.23
C PHE A 291 17.09 1.02 -15.27
N VAL A 292 17.48 0.43 -14.13
CA VAL A 292 18.58 -0.52 -14.03
C VAL A 292 18.04 -1.93 -13.69
N PRO A 293 17.82 -2.79 -14.69
CA PRO A 293 17.22 -4.10 -14.46
C PRO A 293 17.94 -5.02 -13.48
N LYS A 294 19.25 -4.87 -13.37
CA LYS A 294 20.08 -5.59 -12.39
C LYS A 294 19.61 -5.36 -10.96
N ILE A 295 19.14 -4.16 -10.61
CA ILE A 295 18.61 -3.87 -9.27
C ILE A 295 17.32 -4.65 -9.04
N GLY A 296 16.39 -4.61 -10.00
CA GLY A 296 15.16 -5.42 -9.93
C GLY A 296 15.43 -6.93 -9.91
N ALA A 297 16.44 -7.39 -10.65
CA ALA A 297 16.86 -8.80 -10.65
C ALA A 297 17.45 -9.22 -9.30
N MET A 298 18.23 -8.35 -8.66
CA MET A 298 18.78 -8.55 -7.32
C MET A 298 17.66 -8.57 -6.26
N ILE A 299 16.68 -7.68 -6.34
CA ILE A 299 15.53 -7.71 -5.41
C ILE A 299 14.71 -9.00 -5.61
N ASN A 300 14.57 -9.46 -6.85
CA ASN A 300 13.87 -10.71 -7.18
C ASN A 300 14.61 -11.98 -6.72
N THR A 301 15.86 -11.90 -6.24
CA THR A 301 16.52 -13.06 -5.61
C THR A 301 16.08 -13.25 -4.16
N VAL A 302 15.44 -12.25 -3.55
CA VAL A 302 15.00 -12.31 -2.15
C VAL A 302 13.84 -13.31 -2.02
N PRO A 303 14.02 -14.39 -1.24
CA PRO A 303 12.97 -15.39 -1.05
C PRO A 303 11.71 -14.80 -0.40
N ILE A 304 10.54 -15.32 -0.79
CA ILE A 304 9.25 -14.77 -0.34
C ILE A 304 9.06 -14.87 1.18
N ASN A 305 9.66 -15.86 1.83
CA ASN A 305 9.66 -16.01 3.28
C ASN A 305 10.50 -14.94 4.01
N VAL A 306 11.62 -14.49 3.43
CA VAL A 306 12.36 -13.32 3.92
C VAL A 306 11.50 -12.07 3.82
N LEU A 307 10.86 -11.86 2.66
CA LEU A 307 9.92 -10.75 2.47
C LEU A 307 8.77 -10.85 3.48
N GLY A 308 8.27 -12.05 3.77
CA GLY A 308 7.24 -12.32 4.77
C GLY A 308 7.58 -11.76 6.15
N GLY A 309 8.82 -11.96 6.63
CA GLY A 309 9.28 -11.36 7.88
C GLY A 309 9.23 -9.83 7.89
N GLY A 310 9.65 -9.19 6.79
CA GLY A 310 9.56 -7.74 6.65
C GLY A 310 8.11 -7.25 6.58
N VAL A 311 7.27 -7.97 5.83
CA VAL A 311 5.85 -7.68 5.65
C VAL A 311 5.06 -7.80 6.96
N ILE A 312 5.38 -8.79 7.82
CA ILE A 312 4.81 -8.91 9.17
C ILE A 312 5.07 -7.63 9.98
N VAL A 313 6.30 -7.13 9.99
CA VAL A 313 6.64 -5.90 10.72
C VAL A 313 5.94 -4.70 10.09
N MET A 314 5.97 -4.57 8.76
CA MET A 314 5.37 -3.44 8.06
C MET A 314 3.86 -3.35 8.30
N PHE A 315 3.10 -4.44 8.18
CA PHE A 315 1.65 -4.41 8.41
C PHE A 315 1.29 -4.23 9.88
N GLY A 316 2.09 -4.77 10.82
CA GLY A 316 1.95 -4.44 12.24
C GLY A 316 2.12 -2.94 12.49
N MET A 317 3.09 -2.31 11.84
CA MET A 317 3.30 -0.86 11.91
C MET A 317 2.18 -0.05 11.23
N VAL A 318 1.59 -0.55 10.14
CA VAL A 318 0.41 0.07 9.51
C VAL A 318 -0.79 0.03 10.47
N CYS A 319 -1.06 -1.10 11.11
CA CYS A 319 -2.09 -1.18 12.16
C CYS A 319 -1.83 -0.17 13.28
N ALA A 320 -0.59 -0.10 13.77
CA ALA A 320 -0.21 0.86 14.81
C ALA A 320 -0.40 2.32 14.35
N SER A 321 -0.09 2.64 13.10
CA SER A 321 -0.34 3.97 12.51
C SER A 321 -1.83 4.29 12.49
N GLY A 322 -2.67 3.33 12.09
CA GLY A 322 -4.13 3.48 12.15
C GLY A 322 -4.64 3.75 13.57
N VAL A 323 -4.12 3.02 14.57
CA VAL A 323 -4.43 3.27 15.99
C VAL A 323 -3.96 4.67 16.44
N ASN A 324 -2.79 5.10 16.00
CA ASN A 324 -2.28 6.44 16.29
C ASN A 324 -3.14 7.54 15.66
N MET A 325 -3.70 7.33 14.46
CA MET A 325 -4.67 8.27 13.89
C MET A 325 -5.99 8.26 14.67
N LEU A 326 -6.40 7.11 15.18
CA LEU A 326 -7.58 6.96 16.04
C LEU A 326 -7.41 7.59 17.43
N SER A 327 -6.19 7.92 17.85
CA SER A 327 -5.99 8.61 19.14
C SER A 327 -6.51 10.05 19.14
N ASP A 328 -6.72 10.62 17.95
CA ASP A 328 -7.34 11.95 17.78
C ASP A 328 -8.87 11.93 17.84
N VAL A 329 -9.48 10.75 18.02
CA VAL A 329 -10.93 10.59 18.10
C VAL A 329 -11.43 10.85 19.51
N ASN A 330 -12.47 11.69 19.64
CA ASN A 330 -13.26 11.75 20.87
C ASN A 330 -14.20 10.54 20.95
N TRP A 331 -13.92 9.61 21.86
CA TRP A 331 -14.66 8.35 21.99
C TRP A 331 -15.97 8.52 22.78
N ASN A 332 -17.00 9.04 22.11
CA ASN A 332 -18.38 9.05 22.59
C ASN A 332 -19.16 7.82 22.07
N ARG A 333 -20.40 7.63 22.55
CA ARG A 333 -21.27 6.50 22.16
C ARG A 333 -21.43 6.39 20.64
N ARG A 334 -21.61 7.53 19.96
CA ARG A 334 -21.71 7.64 18.51
C ARG A 334 -20.49 7.06 17.80
N ASN A 335 -19.31 7.56 18.11
CA ASN A 335 -18.07 7.18 17.44
C ASN A 335 -17.69 5.73 17.75
N MET A 336 -17.96 5.24 18.97
CA MET A 336 -17.80 3.83 19.32
C MET A 336 -18.69 2.91 18.46
N VAL A 337 -19.97 3.26 18.26
CA VAL A 337 -20.89 2.46 17.43
C VAL A 337 -20.47 2.48 15.95
N ILE A 338 -20.11 3.65 15.41
CA ILE A 338 -19.62 3.78 14.03
C ILE A 338 -18.40 2.87 13.82
N PHE A 339 -17.42 2.95 14.73
CA PHE A 339 -16.22 2.13 14.68
C PHE A 339 -16.56 0.63 14.74
N ALA A 340 -17.34 0.23 15.75
CA ALA A 340 -17.65 -1.18 15.99
C ALA A 340 -18.37 -1.84 14.82
N ILE A 341 -19.39 -1.20 14.26
CA ILE A 341 -20.17 -1.74 13.14
C ILE A 341 -19.33 -1.80 11.86
N SER A 342 -18.60 -0.72 11.56
CA SER A 342 -17.79 -0.63 10.35
C SER A 342 -16.63 -1.63 10.35
N LEU A 343 -15.97 -1.81 11.51
CA LEU A 343 -14.92 -2.83 11.72
C LEU A 343 -15.49 -4.24 11.62
N SER A 344 -16.57 -4.53 12.35
CA SER A 344 -17.15 -5.88 12.44
C SER A 344 -17.66 -6.38 11.09
N ILE A 345 -18.37 -5.53 10.33
CA ILE A 345 -18.87 -5.92 9.01
C ILE A 345 -17.71 -6.08 8.03
N GLY A 346 -16.78 -5.14 7.94
CA GLY A 346 -15.70 -5.25 6.96
C GLY A 346 -14.76 -6.41 7.25
N LEU A 347 -14.27 -6.53 8.48
CA LEU A 347 -13.38 -7.63 8.85
C LEU A 347 -14.13 -8.97 8.80
N GLY A 348 -15.38 -9.02 9.26
CA GLY A 348 -16.20 -10.24 9.23
C GLY A 348 -16.44 -10.76 7.82
N LEU A 349 -16.81 -9.89 6.87
CA LEU A 349 -17.01 -10.29 5.46
C LEU A 349 -15.72 -10.76 4.78
N GLN A 350 -14.58 -10.21 5.17
CA GLN A 350 -13.28 -10.66 4.67
C GLN A 350 -12.89 -12.03 5.23
N LEU A 351 -13.22 -12.30 6.51
CA LEU A 351 -12.93 -13.57 7.16
C LEU A 351 -13.88 -14.68 6.70
N GLU A 352 -15.13 -14.35 6.36
CA GLU A 352 -16.15 -15.29 5.90
C GLU A 352 -16.71 -14.92 4.50
N PRO A 353 -15.92 -15.04 3.41
CA PRO A 353 -16.38 -14.71 2.05
C PRO A 353 -17.57 -15.55 1.56
N SER A 354 -17.77 -16.74 2.13
CA SER A 354 -18.88 -17.65 1.83
C SER A 354 -20.24 -17.06 2.18
N ALA A 355 -20.31 -16.14 3.16
CA ALA A 355 -21.54 -15.45 3.52
C ALA A 355 -22.18 -14.70 2.35
N LEU A 356 -21.39 -14.32 1.35
CA LEU A 356 -21.82 -13.57 0.16
C LEU A 356 -21.95 -14.43 -1.11
N GLN A 357 -22.10 -15.75 -0.97
CA GLN A 357 -22.13 -16.68 -2.11
C GLN A 357 -23.26 -16.43 -3.13
N HIS A 358 -24.38 -15.84 -2.70
CA HIS A 358 -25.53 -15.57 -3.58
C HIS A 358 -25.43 -14.22 -4.32
N LEU A 359 -24.39 -13.42 -4.03
CA LEU A 359 -24.20 -12.15 -4.70
C LEU A 359 -23.52 -12.32 -6.08
N PRO A 360 -23.79 -11.41 -7.02
CA PRO A 360 -23.04 -11.34 -8.27
C PRO A 360 -21.53 -11.24 -8.01
N ALA A 361 -20.72 -11.81 -8.90
CA ALA A 361 -19.27 -11.90 -8.73
C ALA A 361 -18.60 -10.55 -8.40
N THR A 362 -19.01 -9.47 -9.07
CA THR A 362 -18.49 -8.12 -8.81
C THR A 362 -18.81 -7.65 -7.39
N ALA A 363 -20.07 -7.76 -6.96
CA ALA A 363 -20.47 -7.35 -5.61
C ALA A 363 -19.78 -8.19 -4.54
N LYS A 364 -19.62 -9.50 -4.79
CA LYS A 364 -18.87 -10.40 -3.93
C LYS A 364 -17.43 -9.92 -3.76
N ILE A 365 -16.67 -9.70 -4.84
CA ILE A 365 -15.27 -9.24 -4.78
C ILE A 365 -15.16 -7.94 -3.97
N LEU A 366 -16.03 -6.96 -4.26
CA LEU A 366 -16.02 -5.65 -3.61
C LEU A 366 -16.29 -5.75 -2.10
N LEU A 367 -17.29 -6.52 -1.69
CA LEU A 367 -17.68 -6.66 -0.29
C LEU A 367 -16.72 -7.57 0.49
N THR A 368 -16.21 -8.65 -0.12
CA THR A 368 -15.23 -9.54 0.52
C THR A 368 -13.85 -8.91 0.68
N SER A 369 -13.59 -7.75 0.03
CA SER A 369 -12.38 -6.97 0.30
C SER A 369 -12.28 -6.56 1.77
N GLY A 370 -13.42 -6.41 2.45
CA GLY A 370 -13.56 -5.92 3.82
C GLY A 370 -13.30 -4.42 3.96
N LEU A 371 -12.38 -3.88 3.17
CA LEU A 371 -12.00 -2.48 3.24
C LEU A 371 -13.08 -1.54 2.69
N LEU A 372 -13.65 -1.88 1.54
CA LEU A 372 -14.74 -1.09 0.94
C LEU A 372 -15.99 -1.02 1.83
N PRO A 373 -16.55 -2.12 2.35
CA PRO A 373 -17.70 -2.04 3.24
C PRO A 373 -17.38 -1.29 4.55
N SER A 374 -16.18 -1.44 5.12
CA SER A 374 -15.78 -0.62 6.28
C SER A 374 -15.76 0.87 5.97
N ALA A 375 -15.15 1.27 4.86
CA ALA A 375 -15.07 2.68 4.46
C ALA A 375 -16.46 3.26 4.19
N ALA A 376 -17.30 2.53 3.43
CA ALA A 376 -18.65 2.96 3.10
C ALA A 376 -19.51 3.13 4.37
N LEU A 377 -19.51 2.15 5.28
CA LEU A 377 -20.26 2.23 6.53
C LEU A 377 -19.76 3.35 7.43
N ALA A 378 -18.44 3.50 7.57
CA ALA A 378 -17.88 4.54 8.42
C ALA A 378 -18.28 5.94 7.94
N ILE A 379 -18.22 6.19 6.63
CA ILE A 379 -18.62 7.46 6.03
C ILE A 379 -20.13 7.68 6.16
N ILE A 380 -20.94 6.69 5.76
CA ILE A 380 -22.41 6.81 5.78
C ILE A 380 -22.90 7.04 7.21
N LEU A 381 -22.45 6.23 8.17
CA LEU A 381 -22.87 6.36 9.56
C LEU A 381 -22.37 7.69 10.16
N ASN A 382 -21.16 8.14 9.81
CA ASN A 382 -20.67 9.44 10.26
C ASN A 382 -21.46 10.63 9.68
N LEU A 383 -22.06 10.50 8.51
CA LEU A 383 -22.89 11.56 7.91
C LEU A 383 -24.35 11.52 8.37
N VAL A 384 -24.88 10.33 8.65
CA VAL A 384 -26.30 10.12 8.96
C VAL A 384 -26.58 10.18 10.46
N LEU A 385 -25.66 9.69 11.31
CA LEU A 385 -25.91 9.67 12.74
C LEU A 385 -25.73 11.08 13.36
N PRO A 386 -26.68 11.52 14.21
CA PRO A 386 -26.62 12.83 14.84
C PRO A 386 -25.36 12.96 15.72
N GLU A 387 -24.78 14.17 15.78
CA GLU A 387 -23.55 14.42 16.54
C GLU A 387 -23.74 14.26 18.06
N ASN A 388 -24.94 14.56 18.56
CA ASN A 388 -25.36 14.33 19.94
C ASN A 388 -26.30 13.11 19.97
N LEU A 389 -25.78 11.95 20.39
CA LEU A 389 -26.61 10.78 20.77
C LEU A 389 -26.95 10.77 22.26
N ASP A 390 -26.60 11.85 22.96
CA ASP A 390 -26.96 12.06 24.36
C ASP A 390 -28.24 12.90 24.39
N ASP A 391 -29.37 12.20 24.16
CA ASP A 391 -30.65 12.37 24.83
C ASP A 391 -31.25 10.98 25.07
#